data_AF-A0A534MYX5-F1
#
_entry.id   AF-A0A534MYX5-F1
#
_cell.length_a   1.000
_cell.length_b   1.000
_cell.length_c   1.000
_cell.angle_alpha   90.00
_cell.angle_beta   90.00
_cell.angle_gamma   90.00
#
_symmetry.space_group_name_H-M   'P 1'
#
loop_
_entity.id
_entity.type
_entity.pdbx_description
1 polymer ?
#
loop_
_entity_poly.entity_id
_entity_poly.type
_entity_poly.pdbx_seq_one_letter_code
_entity_poly.pdbx_strand_id
1 'polypeptide(L)'
;MKAVKFEELKSLDLRKCKTVGDIVEGMRYCAFGARMLGEVAKTIHEMIASKEIPVLIYDGLDSSPLGLLLQKFVENKWCRRITLPSQYNRPGNGGELVIAVGGFSERYAEAIYTKPGRAIFINPFDMARPGQIKDGYFPDAVFADPRFVMPILYRTLDEWIRGKQAFVEPLISDLASYGGVASQVSKGAGALQVMMRDKNCLRFLTVSGAMTV
;
A
#
# COMPACT_ATOMS: atom_id res chain seq x y z
N MET A 1 28.35 3.33 9.12
CA MET A 1 27.09 2.81 8.56
C MET A 1 26.76 1.50 9.25
N LYS A 2 25.54 1.29 9.78
CA LYS A 2 25.10 -0.06 10.21
C LYS A 2 25.01 -0.93 8.96
N ALA A 3 25.61 -2.12 8.99
CA ALA A 3 25.52 -3.07 7.89
C ALA A 3 24.05 -3.43 7.63
N VAL A 4 23.59 -3.27 6.40
CA VAL A 4 22.25 -3.72 6.00
C VAL A 4 22.30 -5.24 5.97
N LYS A 5 21.52 -5.89 6.83
CA LYS A 5 21.39 -7.34 6.83
C LYS A 5 20.37 -7.70 5.74
N PHE A 6 20.84 -8.26 4.64
CA PHE A 6 19.96 -8.72 3.57
C PHE A 6 19.14 -9.92 4.07
N GLU A 7 17.82 -9.83 3.90
CA GLU A 7 16.90 -10.95 4.13
C GLU A 7 16.73 -11.75 2.85
N GLU A 8 16.75 -13.08 2.98
CA GLU A 8 16.56 -14.01 1.86
C GLU A 8 15.16 -13.85 1.26
N LEU A 9 15.09 -13.84 -0.09
CA LEU A 9 13.84 -13.85 -0.82
C LEU A 9 13.16 -15.21 -0.74
N LYS A 10 11.86 -15.22 -0.50
CA LYS A 10 11.04 -16.43 -0.39
C LYS A 10 9.82 -16.34 -1.30
N SER A 11 9.49 -17.47 -1.91
CA SER A 11 8.24 -17.61 -2.64
C SER A 11 7.06 -17.60 -1.67
N LEU A 12 5.98 -16.89 -2.03
CA LEU A 12 4.75 -16.87 -1.25
C LEU A 12 3.98 -18.18 -1.44
N ASP A 13 3.81 -18.94 -0.37
CA ASP A 13 2.97 -20.15 -0.37
C ASP A 13 1.53 -19.80 0.05
N LEU A 14 0.68 -19.49 -0.94
CA LEU A 14 -0.72 -19.12 -0.70
C LEU A 14 -1.53 -20.19 0.04
N ARG A 15 -1.11 -21.46 0.04
CA ARG A 15 -1.78 -22.54 0.78
C ARG A 15 -1.67 -22.35 2.30
N LYS A 16 -0.66 -21.59 2.74
CA LYS A 16 -0.41 -21.27 4.15
C LYS A 16 -1.08 -19.97 4.58
N CYS A 17 -1.61 -19.20 3.64
CA CYS A 17 -2.26 -17.92 3.90
C CYS A 17 -3.77 -18.12 4.05
N LYS A 18 -4.33 -17.73 5.19
CA LYS A 18 -5.77 -17.76 5.46
C LYS A 18 -6.40 -16.38 5.32
N THR A 19 -5.63 -15.33 5.54
CA THR A 19 -6.10 -13.94 5.54
C THR A 19 -5.29 -13.06 4.59
N VAL A 20 -5.81 -11.84 4.35
CA VAL A 20 -5.09 -10.77 3.66
C VAL A 20 -3.83 -10.39 4.44
N GLY A 21 -3.90 -10.39 5.78
CA GLY A 21 -2.74 -10.18 6.64
C GLY A 21 -1.62 -11.21 6.40
N ASP A 22 -1.96 -12.50 6.31
CA ASP A 22 -0.99 -13.57 6.04
C ASP A 22 -0.30 -13.39 4.69
N ILE A 23 -1.07 -13.00 3.66
CA ILE A 23 -0.55 -12.75 2.32
C ILE A 23 0.45 -11.60 2.36
N VAL A 24 0.08 -10.46 2.95
CA VAL A 24 0.93 -9.26 2.99
C VAL A 24 2.18 -9.48 3.85
N GLU A 25 2.10 -10.23 4.96
CA GLU A 25 3.28 -10.61 5.73
C GLU A 25 4.22 -11.49 4.90
N GLY A 26 3.69 -12.47 4.16
CA GLY A 26 4.51 -13.29 3.26
C GLY A 26 5.15 -12.48 2.14
N MET A 27 4.43 -11.48 1.60
CA MET A 27 4.93 -10.60 0.54
C MET A 27 6.15 -9.77 0.96
N ARG A 28 6.34 -9.51 2.27
CA ARG A 28 7.54 -8.83 2.80
C ARG A 28 8.85 -9.54 2.43
N TYR A 29 8.79 -10.84 2.18
CA TYR A 29 9.94 -11.65 1.79
C TYR A 29 10.00 -11.93 0.29
N CYS A 30 9.05 -11.43 -0.51
CA CYS A 30 9.06 -11.58 -1.96
C CYS A 30 9.93 -10.52 -2.64
N ALA A 31 9.97 -10.52 -3.96
CA ALA A 31 10.67 -9.50 -4.76
C ALA A 31 9.75 -8.33 -5.15
N PHE A 32 10.36 -7.20 -5.54
CA PHE A 32 9.71 -6.04 -6.17
C PHE A 32 8.48 -5.50 -5.43
N GLY A 33 7.38 -5.20 -6.14
CA GLY A 33 6.18 -4.57 -5.60
C GLY A 33 5.53 -5.36 -4.46
N ALA A 34 5.70 -6.68 -4.44
CA ALA A 34 5.24 -7.48 -3.31
C ALA A 34 5.98 -7.12 -2.02
N ARG A 35 7.32 -7.02 -2.12
CA ARG A 35 8.19 -6.59 -1.03
C ARG A 35 7.82 -5.20 -0.53
N MET A 36 7.67 -4.26 -1.46
CA MET A 36 7.25 -2.88 -1.17
C MET A 36 5.99 -2.86 -0.30
N LEU A 37 4.95 -3.58 -0.71
CA LEU A 37 3.69 -3.62 0.03
C LEU A 37 3.85 -4.22 1.44
N GLY A 38 4.55 -5.35 1.57
CA GLY A 38 4.77 -6.01 2.85
C GLY A 38 5.61 -5.16 3.82
N GLU A 39 6.71 -4.57 3.34
CA GLU A 39 7.60 -3.73 4.15
C GLU A 39 6.93 -2.40 4.56
N VAL A 40 6.17 -1.75 3.67
CA VAL A 40 5.40 -0.55 4.01
C VAL A 40 4.28 -0.87 4.99
N ALA A 41 3.54 -1.98 4.81
CA ALA A 41 2.51 -2.40 5.76
C ALA A 41 3.11 -2.59 7.16
N LYS A 42 4.26 -3.28 7.25
CA LYS A 42 4.98 -3.50 8.49
C LYS A 42 5.43 -2.18 9.13
N THR A 43 6.01 -1.29 8.33
CA THR A 43 6.47 0.03 8.78
C THR A 43 5.31 0.85 9.35
N ILE A 44 4.18 0.93 8.65
CA ILE A 44 3.00 1.69 9.12
C ILE A 44 2.47 1.07 10.42
N HIS A 45 2.40 -0.25 10.50
CA HIS A 45 2.00 -0.95 11.72
C HIS A 45 2.90 -0.60 12.92
N GLU A 46 4.22 -0.59 12.74
CA GLU A 46 5.19 -0.24 13.78
C GLU A 46 5.09 1.23 14.22
N MET A 47 4.84 2.16 13.28
CA MET A 47 4.57 3.56 13.57
C MET A 47 3.34 3.72 14.45
N ILE A 48 2.23 3.05 14.09
CA ILE A 48 0.98 3.09 14.85
C ILE A 48 1.18 2.47 16.24
N ALA A 49 1.82 1.31 16.33
CA ALA A 49 2.10 0.63 17.60
C ALA A 49 2.97 1.49 18.54
N SER A 50 3.94 2.22 17.99
CA SER A 50 4.81 3.14 18.71
C SER A 50 4.17 4.50 19.01
N LYS A 51 2.90 4.71 18.63
CA LYS A 51 2.15 5.98 18.75
C LYS A 51 2.78 7.14 17.97
N GLU A 52 3.64 6.85 17.00
CA GLU A 52 4.17 7.83 16.06
C GLU A 52 3.16 8.00 14.91
N ILE A 53 2.05 8.69 15.21
CA ILE A 53 0.91 8.76 14.28
C ILE A 53 1.20 9.75 13.13
N PRO A 54 1.27 9.28 11.85
CA PRO A 54 1.63 10.12 10.71
C PRO A 54 0.51 11.08 10.29
N VAL A 55 0.88 12.11 9.52
CA VAL A 55 -0.03 12.96 8.76
C VAL A 55 -0.18 12.37 7.36
N LEU A 56 -1.40 12.34 6.84
CA LEU A 56 -1.67 11.86 5.50
C LEU A 56 -1.76 13.03 4.51
N ILE A 57 -1.00 12.99 3.42
CA ILE A 57 -1.07 13.95 2.32
C ILE A 57 -1.81 13.30 1.15
N TYR A 58 -2.91 13.93 0.73
CA TYR A 58 -3.76 13.46 -0.37
C TYR A 58 -4.40 14.66 -1.06
N ASP A 59 -4.40 14.69 -2.39
CA ASP A 59 -4.98 15.77 -3.20
C ASP A 59 -6.19 15.34 -4.05
N GLY A 60 -6.62 14.07 -3.92
CA GLY A 60 -7.81 13.57 -4.60
C GLY A 60 -9.11 13.98 -3.93
N LEU A 61 -10.23 13.52 -4.50
CA LEU A 61 -11.56 13.87 -4.00
C LEU A 61 -11.88 13.14 -2.68
N ASP A 62 -12.20 13.90 -1.64
CA ASP A 62 -12.57 13.37 -0.31
C ASP A 62 -13.79 12.45 -0.36
N SER A 63 -14.75 12.72 -1.25
CA SER A 63 -15.97 11.92 -1.44
C SER A 63 -15.77 10.68 -2.30
N SER A 64 -14.57 10.47 -2.87
CA SER A 64 -14.27 9.26 -3.63
C SER A 64 -14.16 8.04 -2.70
N PRO A 65 -14.33 6.81 -3.22
CA PRO A 65 -14.14 5.59 -2.43
C PRO A 65 -12.77 5.54 -1.72
N LEU A 66 -11.71 5.99 -2.39
CA LEU A 66 -10.39 6.12 -1.77
C LEU A 66 -10.39 7.19 -0.68
N GLY A 67 -10.92 8.39 -0.94
CA GLY A 67 -11.02 9.47 0.06
C GLY A 67 -11.76 9.03 1.33
N LEU A 68 -12.90 8.34 1.18
CA LEU A 68 -13.67 7.78 2.30
C LEU A 68 -12.87 6.71 3.07
N LEU A 69 -12.08 5.89 2.38
CA LEU A 69 -11.20 4.93 3.05
C LEU A 69 -10.10 5.65 3.85
N LEU A 70 -9.50 6.70 3.29
CA LEU A 70 -8.46 7.49 3.99
C LEU A 70 -9.01 8.19 5.22
N GLN A 71 -10.29 8.62 5.20
CA GLN A 71 -10.96 9.16 6.39
C GLN A 71 -11.02 8.10 7.51
N LYS A 72 -11.25 6.82 7.19
CA LYS A 72 -11.21 5.74 8.19
C LYS A 72 -9.84 5.58 8.83
N PHE A 73 -8.73 5.88 8.14
CA PHE A 73 -7.40 5.89 8.78
C PHE A 73 -7.33 6.94 9.88
N VAL A 74 -7.98 8.10 9.70
CA VAL A 74 -8.06 9.15 10.72
C VAL A 74 -9.00 8.74 11.85
N GLU A 75 -10.19 8.22 11.54
CA GLU A 75 -11.17 7.73 12.53
C GLU A 75 -10.57 6.64 13.43
N ASN A 76 -9.77 5.74 12.84
CA ASN A 76 -9.06 4.69 13.57
C ASN A 76 -7.82 5.18 14.33
N LYS A 77 -7.49 6.47 14.26
CA LYS A 77 -6.29 7.09 14.85
C LYS A 77 -4.97 6.51 14.30
N TRP A 78 -5.00 5.96 13.09
CA TRP A 78 -3.80 5.48 12.37
C TRP A 78 -3.11 6.61 11.62
N CYS A 79 -3.85 7.67 11.30
CA CYS A 79 -3.33 8.94 10.82
C CYS A 79 -3.92 10.07 11.65
N ARG A 80 -3.17 11.16 11.84
CA ARG A 80 -3.60 12.29 12.67
C ARG A 80 -4.67 13.13 11.97
N ARG A 81 -4.47 13.36 10.68
CA ARG A 81 -5.33 14.16 9.80
C ARG A 81 -4.96 13.88 8.34
N ILE A 82 -5.87 14.23 7.43
CA ILE A 82 -5.60 14.37 6.00
C ILE A 82 -5.30 15.85 5.72
N THR A 83 -4.32 16.13 4.87
CA THR A 83 -4.00 17.50 4.45
C THR A 83 -3.69 17.54 2.96
N LEU A 84 -4.03 18.66 2.32
CA LEU A 84 -3.65 18.90 0.93
C LEU A 84 -2.15 19.22 0.83
N PRO A 85 -1.48 18.90 -0.29
CA PRO A 85 -0.11 19.34 -0.55
C PRO A 85 0.12 20.84 -0.33
N SER A 86 -0.84 21.68 -0.74
CA SER A 86 -0.79 23.13 -0.58
C SER A 86 -0.85 23.59 0.88
N GLN A 87 -1.58 22.85 1.73
CA GLN A 87 -1.66 23.12 3.16
C GLN A 87 -0.39 22.68 3.87
N TYR A 88 0.16 21.51 3.51
CA TYR A 88 1.42 21.03 4.07
C TYR A 88 2.60 21.96 3.71
N ASN A 89 2.56 22.58 2.53
CA ASN A 89 3.58 23.56 2.10
C ASN A 89 3.62 24.85 2.95
N ARG A 90 2.63 25.12 3.81
CA ARG A 90 2.64 26.33 4.65
C ARG A 90 3.82 26.36 5.64
N PRO A 91 4.31 27.55 6.03
CA PRO A 91 5.31 27.70 7.10
C PRO A 91 4.82 27.09 8.42
N GLY A 92 5.75 26.50 9.19
CA GLY A 92 5.46 25.89 10.50
C GLY A 92 5.07 24.41 10.46
N ASN A 93 4.80 23.83 9.29
CA ASN A 93 4.69 22.37 9.10
C ASN A 93 6.09 21.78 8.82
N GLY A 94 6.35 20.56 9.30
CA GLY A 94 7.62 19.87 9.13
C GLY A 94 8.01 19.03 10.34
N GLY A 95 8.96 18.11 10.13
CA GLY A 95 9.46 17.19 11.15
C GLY A 95 8.53 16.01 11.46
N GLU A 96 7.29 16.01 10.97
CA GLU A 96 6.36 14.90 11.22
C GLU A 96 6.66 13.67 10.34
N LEU A 97 6.09 12.52 10.73
CA LEU A 97 5.94 11.38 9.83
C LEU A 97 4.80 11.66 8.84
N VAL A 98 5.03 11.36 7.57
CA VAL A 98 4.05 11.59 6.51
C VAL A 98 3.80 10.31 5.72
N ILE A 99 2.55 10.11 5.31
CA ILE A 99 2.18 9.17 4.24
C ILE A 99 1.61 10.01 3.08
N ALA A 100 2.32 10.07 1.96
CA ALA A 100 1.89 10.74 0.75
C ALA A 100 1.23 9.73 -0.19
N VAL A 101 -0.06 9.93 -0.48
CA VAL A 101 -0.88 9.00 -1.27
C VAL A 101 -1.28 9.65 -2.59
N GLY A 102 -0.99 8.98 -3.70
CA GLY A 102 -1.28 9.47 -5.05
C GLY A 102 -0.22 10.42 -5.59
N GLY A 103 -0.60 11.18 -6.61
CA GLY A 103 0.27 12.20 -7.18
C GLY A 103 0.27 13.46 -6.32
N PHE A 104 1.22 14.34 -6.57
CA PHE A 104 1.17 15.72 -6.12
C PHE A 104 1.88 16.60 -7.15
N SER A 105 1.44 17.85 -7.27
CA SER A 105 2.06 18.81 -8.17
C SER A 105 3.53 19.05 -7.82
N GLU A 106 4.38 19.20 -8.84
CA GLU A 106 5.79 19.61 -8.69
C GLU A 106 5.94 20.88 -7.84
N ARG A 107 4.96 21.78 -7.89
CA ARG A 107 4.90 23.00 -7.06
C ARG A 107 5.06 22.72 -5.56
N TYR A 108 4.60 21.57 -5.09
CA TYR A 108 4.65 21.18 -3.67
C TYR A 108 5.66 20.07 -3.38
N ALA A 109 6.34 19.55 -4.41
CA ALA A 109 7.24 18.41 -4.29
C ALA A 109 8.39 18.68 -3.32
N GLU A 110 9.02 19.86 -3.40
CA GLU A 110 10.10 20.24 -2.50
C GLU A 110 9.68 20.14 -1.02
N ALA A 111 8.50 20.66 -0.67
CA ALA A 111 8.02 20.61 0.71
C ALA A 111 7.71 19.19 1.18
N ILE A 112 7.14 18.35 0.32
CA ILE A 112 6.84 16.95 0.64
C ILE A 112 8.13 16.12 0.77
N TYR A 113 9.16 16.43 -0.02
CA TYR A 113 10.44 15.73 0.03
C TYR A 113 11.32 16.16 1.20
N THR A 114 11.31 17.44 1.57
CA THR A 114 12.31 17.98 2.51
C THR A 114 11.78 18.22 3.92
N LYS A 115 10.50 18.60 4.08
CA LYS A 115 9.97 18.98 5.40
C LYS A 115 9.70 17.80 6.35
N PRO A 116 9.13 16.65 5.92
CA PRO A 116 8.81 15.59 6.87
C PRO A 116 10.07 14.94 7.42
N GLY A 117 10.05 14.53 8.70
CA GLY A 117 11.15 13.77 9.31
C GLY A 117 11.34 12.41 8.63
N ARG A 118 10.23 11.77 8.23
CA ARG A 118 10.18 10.58 7.37
C ARG A 118 8.92 10.64 6.52
N ALA A 119 8.98 10.15 5.29
CA ALA A 119 7.82 10.10 4.40
C ALA A 119 7.69 8.73 3.74
N ILE A 120 6.50 8.16 3.78
CA ILE A 120 6.12 6.96 3.03
C ILE A 120 5.37 7.42 1.77
N PHE A 121 5.73 6.89 0.60
CA PHE A 121 5.13 7.24 -0.68
C PHE A 121 4.32 6.08 -1.26
N ILE A 122 3.04 6.30 -1.54
CA ILE A 122 2.16 5.29 -2.16
C ILE A 122 1.57 5.91 -3.42
N ASN A 123 2.14 5.61 -4.58
CA ASN A 123 1.75 6.23 -5.84
C ASN A 123 2.18 5.36 -7.04
N PRO A 124 1.56 5.51 -8.23
CA PRO A 124 1.91 4.72 -9.40
C PRO A 124 3.02 5.36 -10.28
N PHE A 125 3.73 6.38 -9.78
CA PHE A 125 4.58 7.26 -10.59
C PHE A 125 6.07 7.17 -10.24
N ASP A 126 6.46 6.16 -9.46
CA ASP A 126 7.83 6.01 -8.92
C ASP A 126 8.32 7.26 -8.15
N MET A 127 7.39 8.05 -7.59
CA MET A 127 7.72 9.26 -6.85
C MET A 127 8.08 8.91 -5.40
N ALA A 128 9.33 9.16 -5.02
CA ALA A 128 9.82 9.11 -3.64
C ALA A 128 10.92 10.17 -3.46
N ARG A 129 11.44 10.36 -2.24
CA ARG A 129 12.59 11.26 -2.06
C ARG A 129 13.80 10.71 -2.82
N PRO A 130 14.61 11.58 -3.44
CA PRO A 130 15.86 11.16 -4.06
C PRO A 130 16.74 10.35 -3.10
N GLY A 131 17.19 9.17 -3.54
CA GLY A 131 18.05 8.28 -2.75
C GLY A 131 17.38 7.54 -1.59
N GLN A 132 16.06 7.69 -1.41
CA GLN A 132 15.32 6.98 -0.36
C GLN A 132 15.17 5.50 -0.64
N ILE A 133 14.93 5.15 -1.91
CA ILE A 133 14.76 3.76 -2.33
C ILE A 133 16.12 3.14 -2.59
N LYS A 134 16.33 1.95 -2.03
CA LYS A 134 17.55 1.17 -2.19
C LYS A 134 17.18 -0.18 -2.78
N ASP A 135 18.10 -0.75 -3.54
CA ASP A 135 17.89 -2.06 -4.16
C ASP A 135 17.55 -3.11 -3.09
N GLY A 136 16.37 -3.71 -3.23
CA GLY A 136 15.90 -4.77 -2.33
C GLY A 136 15.47 -4.32 -0.93
N TYR A 137 15.24 -3.02 -0.68
CA TYR A 137 14.69 -2.55 0.60
C TYR A 137 13.82 -1.28 0.40
N PHE A 138 12.54 -1.41 0.73
CA PHE A 138 11.46 -0.48 0.39
C PHE A 138 10.51 -0.20 1.59
N PRO A 139 11.02 0.17 2.78
CA PRO A 139 10.16 0.41 3.95
C PRO A 139 9.25 1.64 3.78
N ASP A 140 9.55 2.50 2.81
CA ASP A 140 8.95 3.82 2.67
C ASP A 140 8.35 4.09 1.29
N ALA A 141 8.18 3.08 0.43
CA ALA A 141 7.44 3.30 -0.81
C ALA A 141 6.74 2.06 -1.34
N VAL A 142 5.56 2.28 -1.91
CA VAL A 142 4.83 1.34 -2.77
C VAL A 142 4.52 2.02 -4.10
N PHE A 143 5.13 1.53 -5.17
CA PHE A 143 4.91 2.06 -6.51
C PHE A 143 3.79 1.32 -7.25
N ALA A 144 2.55 1.65 -6.89
CA ALA A 144 1.35 1.06 -7.48
C ALA A 144 0.12 1.97 -7.29
N ASP A 145 -0.97 1.62 -7.97
CA ASP A 145 -2.25 2.34 -7.87
C ASP A 145 -2.75 2.38 -6.41
N PRO A 146 -2.88 3.56 -5.78
CA PRO A 146 -3.34 3.67 -4.39
C PRO A 146 -4.76 3.14 -4.19
N ARG A 147 -5.59 3.17 -5.24
CA ARG A 147 -6.95 2.61 -5.22
C ARG A 147 -6.94 1.10 -5.01
N PHE A 148 -5.84 0.42 -5.34
CA PHE A 148 -5.63 -1.00 -5.09
C PHE A 148 -4.85 -1.24 -3.79
N VAL A 149 -3.77 -0.48 -3.56
CA VAL A 149 -2.88 -0.66 -2.40
C VAL A 149 -3.55 -0.30 -1.07
N MET A 150 -4.24 0.84 -1.00
CA MET A 150 -4.77 1.34 0.27
C MET A 150 -5.86 0.44 0.87
N PRO A 151 -6.80 -0.15 0.10
CA PRO A 151 -7.75 -1.14 0.64
C PRO A 151 -7.07 -2.39 1.21
N ILE A 152 -5.97 -2.84 0.60
CA ILE A 152 -5.20 -3.98 1.09
C ILE A 152 -4.54 -3.59 2.42
N LEU A 153 -3.82 -2.46 2.44
CA LEU A 153 -3.18 -1.94 3.66
C LEU A 153 -4.17 -1.75 4.80
N TYR A 154 -5.34 -1.16 4.52
CA TYR A 154 -6.37 -0.96 5.54
C TYR A 154 -6.76 -2.29 6.20
N ARG A 155 -7.04 -3.33 5.40
CA ARG A 155 -7.45 -4.64 5.94
C ARG A 155 -6.34 -5.33 6.70
N THR A 156 -5.11 -5.28 6.18
CA THR A 156 -3.94 -5.83 6.86
C THR A 156 -3.73 -5.15 8.21
N LEU A 157 -3.81 -3.82 8.27
CA LEU A 157 -3.66 -3.07 9.51
C LEU A 157 -4.82 -3.31 10.48
N ASP A 158 -6.07 -3.36 9.98
CA ASP A 158 -7.24 -3.66 10.81
C ASP A 158 -7.11 -5.04 11.47
N GLU A 159 -6.64 -6.02 10.71
CA GLU A 159 -6.37 -7.37 11.19
C GLU A 159 -5.25 -7.40 12.23
N TRP A 160 -4.08 -6.82 11.94
CA TRP A 160 -2.95 -6.86 12.86
C TRP A 160 -3.18 -6.06 14.15
N ILE A 161 -3.88 -4.92 14.05
CA ILE A 161 -4.11 -4.03 15.19
C ILE A 161 -5.30 -4.49 16.05
N ARG A 162 -6.39 -4.97 15.42
CA ARG A 162 -7.63 -5.30 16.12
C ARG A 162 -7.92 -6.81 16.20
N GLY A 163 -7.10 -7.65 15.57
CA GLY A 163 -7.29 -9.11 15.52
C GLY A 163 -8.45 -9.56 14.64
N LYS A 164 -9.06 -8.67 13.85
CA LYS A 164 -10.20 -8.99 12.99
C LYS A 164 -9.71 -9.57 11.66
N GLN A 165 -9.84 -10.89 11.49
CA GLN A 165 -9.41 -11.57 10.28
C GLN A 165 -10.04 -10.95 9.03
N ALA A 166 -9.20 -10.57 8.07
CA ALA A 166 -9.62 -10.08 6.77
C ALA A 166 -9.49 -11.18 5.73
N PHE A 167 -10.62 -11.62 5.16
CA PHE A 167 -10.62 -12.63 4.10
C PHE A 167 -10.45 -12.00 2.71
N VAL A 168 -9.90 -12.78 1.78
CA VAL A 168 -9.64 -12.35 0.40
C VAL A 168 -10.93 -12.10 -0.38
N GLU A 169 -11.96 -12.94 -0.21
CA GLU A 169 -13.21 -12.81 -0.97
C GLU A 169 -13.93 -11.46 -0.72
N PRO A 170 -14.16 -11.00 0.53
CA PRO A 170 -14.69 -9.66 0.79
C PRO A 170 -13.79 -8.54 0.26
N LEU A 171 -12.46 -8.72 0.29
CA LEU A 171 -11.54 -7.75 -0.30
C LEU A 171 -11.79 -7.60 -1.82
N ILE A 172 -11.84 -8.71 -2.54
CA ILE A 172 -12.05 -8.72 -4.00
C ILE A 172 -13.37 -8.07 -4.40
N SER A 173 -14.44 -8.31 -3.64
CA SER A 173 -15.74 -7.66 -3.85
C SER A 173 -15.64 -6.14 -3.66
N ASP A 174 -15.01 -5.70 -2.57
CA ASP A 174 -14.92 -4.28 -2.25
C ASP A 174 -14.00 -3.50 -3.21
N LEU A 175 -12.95 -4.15 -3.76
CA LEU A 175 -12.05 -3.54 -4.75
C LEU A 175 -12.76 -3.01 -6.00
N ALA A 176 -13.91 -3.59 -6.38
CA ALA A 176 -14.70 -3.12 -7.52
C ALA A 176 -15.08 -1.64 -7.41
N SER A 177 -15.37 -1.18 -6.19
CA SER A 177 -15.83 0.17 -5.91
C SER A 177 -14.74 1.23 -6.08
N TYR A 178 -13.46 0.88 -5.97
CA TYR A 178 -12.36 1.85 -5.97
C TYR A 178 -11.94 2.30 -7.38
N GLY A 179 -12.40 1.63 -8.44
CA GLY A 179 -11.99 1.94 -9.82
C GLY A 179 -10.54 1.55 -10.11
N GLY A 180 -9.99 2.02 -11.23
CA GLY A 180 -8.57 1.79 -11.58
C GLY A 180 -8.17 0.31 -11.61
N VAL A 181 -6.94 0.03 -11.17
CA VAL A 181 -6.40 -1.35 -11.08
C VAL A 181 -7.25 -2.21 -10.15
N ALA A 182 -7.81 -1.65 -9.07
CA ALA A 182 -8.67 -2.39 -8.14
C ALA A 182 -9.90 -2.99 -8.83
N SER A 183 -10.57 -2.20 -9.67
CA SER A 183 -11.73 -2.69 -10.43
C SER A 183 -11.35 -3.75 -11.47
N GLN A 184 -10.15 -3.66 -12.07
CA GLN A 184 -9.64 -4.65 -13.01
C GLN A 184 -9.32 -5.97 -12.32
N VAL A 185 -8.70 -5.92 -11.13
CA VAL A 185 -8.43 -7.11 -10.31
C VAL A 185 -9.73 -7.80 -9.91
N SER A 186 -10.73 -7.03 -9.47
CA SER A 186 -12.04 -7.59 -9.12
C SER A 186 -12.70 -8.33 -10.30
N LYS A 187 -12.69 -7.72 -11.50
CA LYS A 187 -13.19 -8.36 -12.73
C LYS A 187 -12.39 -9.61 -13.10
N GLY A 188 -11.06 -9.54 -13.02
CA GLY A 188 -10.17 -10.67 -13.31
C GLY A 188 -10.39 -11.85 -12.37
N ALA A 189 -10.60 -11.59 -11.08
CA ALA A 189 -10.92 -12.62 -10.10
C ALA A 189 -12.28 -13.30 -10.40
N GLY A 190 -13.28 -12.52 -10.80
CA GLY A 190 -14.58 -13.06 -11.25
C GLY A 190 -14.43 -13.95 -12.49
N ALA A 191 -13.66 -13.51 -13.48
CA ALA A 191 -13.38 -14.31 -14.67
C ALA A 191 -12.65 -15.62 -14.33
N LEU A 192 -11.62 -15.55 -13.46
CA LEU A 192 -10.90 -16.73 -12.99
C LEU A 192 -11.83 -17.70 -12.27
N GLN A 193 -12.72 -17.21 -11.41
CA GLN A 193 -13.68 -18.04 -10.70
C GLN A 193 -14.62 -18.77 -11.66
N VAL A 194 -15.11 -18.10 -12.71
CA VAL A 194 -15.93 -18.72 -13.77
C VAL A 194 -15.14 -19.81 -14.48
N MET A 195 -13.91 -19.51 -14.90
CA MET A 195 -13.04 -20.49 -15.58
C MET A 195 -12.74 -21.70 -14.69
N MET A 196 -12.48 -21.51 -13.39
CA MET A 196 -12.23 -22.62 -12.45
C MET A 196 -13.45 -23.51 -12.23
N ARG A 197 -14.66 -23.00 -12.45
CA ARG A 197 -15.92 -23.75 -12.34
C ARG A 197 -16.31 -24.43 -13.65
N ASP A 198 -15.75 -24.00 -14.78
CA ASP A 198 -16.01 -24.61 -16.08
C ASP A 198 -15.25 -25.93 -16.23
N LYS A 199 -16.01 -27.04 -16.29
CA LYS A 199 -15.46 -28.40 -16.48
C LYS A 199 -14.71 -28.56 -17.81
N ASN A 200 -14.94 -27.68 -18.79
CA ASN A 200 -14.28 -27.69 -20.08
C ASN A 200 -13.03 -26.78 -20.11
N CYS A 201 -12.79 -25.97 -19.07
CA CYS A 201 -11.59 -25.15 -18.97
C CYS A 201 -10.41 -25.98 -18.46
N LEU A 202 -9.65 -26.55 -19.40
CA LEU A 202 -8.56 -27.49 -19.09
C LEU A 202 -7.19 -26.82 -18.86
N ARG A 203 -7.04 -25.54 -19.25
CA ARG A 203 -5.75 -24.84 -19.21
C ARG A 203 -5.93 -23.38 -18.84
N PHE A 204 -5.05 -22.91 -17.96
CA PHE A 204 -4.95 -21.50 -17.55
C PHE A 204 -3.59 -20.98 -18.00
N LEU A 205 -3.57 -20.00 -18.90
CA LEU A 205 -2.36 -19.24 -19.20
C LEU A 205 -2.34 -18.01 -18.30
N THR A 206 -1.32 -17.91 -17.47
CA THR A 206 -1.03 -16.67 -16.73
C THR A 206 0.20 -16.05 -17.37
N VAL A 207 0.07 -14.82 -17.84
CA VAL A 207 1.19 -14.03 -18.36
C VAL A 207 1.47 -12.95 -17.32
N SER A 208 2.56 -13.10 -16.57
CA SER A 208 3.03 -12.10 -15.63
C SER A 208 4.37 -11.53 -16.10
N GLY A 209 4.52 -10.22 -15.98
CA GLY A 209 5.79 -9.53 -16.22
C GLY A 209 6.56 -9.36 -14.91
N ALA A 210 7.48 -10.26 -14.64
CA ALA A 210 8.57 -10.03 -13.70
C ALA A 210 9.84 -10.63 -14.32
N MET A 211 10.58 -9.83 -15.08
CA MET A 211 11.91 -10.20 -15.55
C MET A 211 12.91 -9.88 -14.43
N THR A 212 13.34 -10.89 -13.70
CA THR A 212 14.68 -10.89 -13.09
C THR A 212 15.64 -11.49 -14.11
N VAL A 213 16.61 -10.69 -14.56
CA VAL A 213 17.89 -11.19 -15.10
C VAL A 213 18.83 -11.37 -13.93
#